data_AF-A0A7C4NAP4-F1
#
_entry.id   AF-A0A7C4NAP4-F1
#
_cell.length_a   1.000
_cell.length_b   1.000
_cell.length_c   1.000
_cell.angle_alpha   90.00
_cell.angle_beta   90.00
_cell.angle_gamma   90.00
#
_symmetry.space_group_name_H-M   'P 1'
#
loop_
_entity.id
_entity.type
_entity.pdbx_description
1 polymer ?
#
loop_
_entity_poly.entity_id
_entity_poly.type
_entity_poly.pdbx_seq_one_letter_code
_entity_poly.pdbx_strand_id
1 'polypeptide(L)' 'MNAFGFVPLILVFPILGLLINLIFGRRLNEQGIGVVACGAAALSFGVAVGTLSTLLRVPQSGEVMLWEWLRIGTL' A
#
# COMPACT_ATOMS: atom_id res chain seq x y z
N MET A 1 4.33 -11.40 16.73
CA MET A 1 3.57 -10.71 15.66
C MET A 1 4.56 -9.93 14.84
N ASN A 2 4.63 -10.11 13.52
CA ASN A 2 5.60 -9.40 12.67
C ASN A 2 5.28 -7.90 12.69
N ALA A 3 6.22 -7.08 13.18
CA ALA A 3 6.05 -5.62 13.29
C ALA A 3 5.86 -4.91 11.93
N PHE A 4 6.14 -5.60 10.82
CA PHE A 4 6.04 -5.09 9.45
C PHE A 4 4.86 -5.68 8.65
N GLY A 5 3.94 -6.42 9.31
CA GLY A 5 2.82 -7.07 8.61
C GLY A 5 1.87 -6.11 7.89
N PHE A 6 1.88 -4.82 8.24
CA PHE A 6 1.04 -3.79 7.62
C PHE A 6 1.70 -3.09 6.43
N VAL A 7 3.00 -3.29 6.17
CA VAL A 7 3.75 -2.67 5.07
C VAL A 7 3.13 -2.90 3.69
N PRO A 8 2.59 -4.10 3.35
CA PRO A 8 1.95 -4.32 2.05
C PRO A 8 0.78 -3.37 1.75
N LEU A 9 0.18 -2.74 2.77
CA LEU A 9 -0.89 -1.76 2.58
C LEU A 9 -0.46 -0.53 1.77
N ILE A 10 0.85 -0.21 1.70
CA ILE A 10 1.39 0.82 0.80
C ILE A 10 0.97 0.56 -0.66
N LEU A 11 0.90 -0.70 -1.08
CA LEU A 11 0.50 -1.07 -2.44
C LEU A 11 -1.02 -1.21 -2.56
N VAL A 12 -1.68 -1.68 -1.50
CA VAL A 12 -3.12 -1.94 -1.51
C VAL A 12 -3.93 -0.64 -1.63
N PHE A 13 -3.56 0.42 -0.89
CA PHE A 13 -4.35 1.66 -0.89
C PHE A 13 -4.41 2.35 -2.26
N PRO A 14 -3.31 2.54 -3.01
CA PRO A 14 -3.34 3.15 -4.35
C PRO A 14 -4.10 2.28 -5.35
N ILE A 15 -3.93 0.95 -5.28
CA ILE A 15 -4.69 0.02 -6.13
C ILE A 15 -6.19 0.16 -5.86
N LEU A 16 -6.61 0.21 -4.58
CA LEU A 16 -8.00 0.41 -4.22
C LEU A 16 -8.52 1.78 -4.69
N GLY A 17 -7.76 2.86 -4.51
CA GLY A 17 -8.14 4.19 -5.01
C GLY A 17 -8.32 4.21 -6.53
N LEU A 18 -7.41 3.55 -7.26
CA LEU A 18 -7.52 3.36 -8.70
C LEU A 18 -8.76 2.56 -9.07
N LEU A 19 -9.02 1.43 -8.41
CA LEU A 19 -10.19 0.58 -8.68
C LEU A 19 -11.50 1.30 -8.39
N ILE A 20 -11.57 2.08 -7.31
CA ILE A 20 -12.73 2.90 -6.98
C ILE A 20 -12.98 3.93 -8.09
N ASN A 21 -11.95 4.66 -8.51
CA ASN A 21 -12.08 5.63 -9.59
C ASN A 21 -12.42 4.97 -10.94
N LEU A 22 -11.93 3.75 -11.19
CA LEU A 22 -12.24 3.00 -12.41
C LEU A 22 -13.72 2.54 -12.45
N ILE A 23 -14.22 1.99 -11.33
CA ILE A 23 -15.57 1.41 -11.24
C ILE A 23 -16.63 2.52 -11.07
N PHE A 24 -16.36 3.50 -10.21
CA PHE A 24 -17.34 4.49 -9.78
C PHE A 24 -17.05 5.90 -10.30
N GLY A 25 -15.90 6.16 -10.94
CA GLY A 25 -15.51 7.51 -11.37
C GLY A 25 -16.52 8.19 -12.28
N ARG A 26 -17.26 7.42 -13.12
CA ARG A 26 -18.35 7.96 -13.95
C ARG A 26 -19.54 8.51 -13.15
N ARG A 27 -19.67 8.13 -11.88
CA ARG A 27 -20.72 8.59 -10.94
C ARG A 27 -20.23 9.67 -9.98
N LEU A 28 -18.92 9.95 -9.99
CA LEU A 28 -18.29 10.94 -9.12
C LEU A 28 -18.05 12.24 -9.91
N ASN A 29 -18.12 13.38 -9.23
CA ASN A 29 -17.63 14.63 -9.78
C ASN A 29 -16.09 14.69 -9.71
N GLU A 30 -15.49 15.70 -10.35
CA GLU A 30 -14.03 15.87 -10.39
C GLU A 30 -13.42 15.92 -8.98
N GLN A 31 -14.06 16.63 -8.06
CA GLN A 31 -13.64 16.69 -6.67
C GLN A 31 -13.64 15.30 -6.00
N GLY A 32 -14.66 14.48 -6.23
CA GLY A 32 -14.76 13.12 -5.68
C GLY A 32 -13.64 12.20 -6.17
N ILE A 33 -13.35 12.25 -7.48
CA ILE A 33 -12.24 11.48 -8.08
C ILE A 33 -10.91 11.90 -7.45
N GLY A 34 -10.69 13.22 -7.31
CA GLY A 34 -9.50 13.78 -6.68
C GLY A 34 -9.36 13.38 -5.22
N VAL A 35 -10.43 13.45 -4.43
CA VAL A 35 -10.43 13.04 -3.01
C VAL A 35 -10.09 11.56 -2.86
N VAL A 36 -10.62 10.68 -3.72
CA VAL A 36 -10.30 9.24 -3.68
C VAL A 36 -8.82 9.01 -4.00
N ALA A 37 -8.31 9.62 -5.07
CA ALA A 37 -6.92 9.45 -5.48
C ALA A 37 -5.94 9.99 -4.43
N CYS A 38 -6.15 11.22 -3.96
CA CYS A 38 -5.33 11.85 -2.93
C CYS A 38 -5.44 11.12 -1.59
N GLY A 39 -6.64 10.67 -1.20
CA GLY A 39 -6.87 9.91 0.02
C GLY A 39 -6.13 8.57 0.02
N ALA A 40 -6.16 7.85 -1.10
CA ALA A 40 -5.40 6.61 -1.27
C ALA A 40 -3.88 6.83 -1.13
N ALA A 41 -3.34 7.90 -1.73
CA ALA A 41 -1.94 8.28 -1.58
C ALA A 41 -1.60 8.67 -0.13
N ALA A 42 -2.45 9.46 0.53
CA ALA A 42 -2.27 9.88 1.91
C ALA A 42 -2.29 8.69 2.89
N LEU A 43 -3.17 7.71 2.68
CA LEU A 43 -3.19 6.47 3.47
C LEU A 43 -1.89 5.68 3.30
N SER A 44 -1.40 5.55 2.06
CA SER A 44 -0.10 4.90 1.76
C SER A 44 1.06 5.60 2.45
N PHE A 45 1.04 6.94 2.44
CA PHE A 45 2.01 7.75 3.17
C PHE A 45 1.93 7.50 4.69
N GLY A 46 0.73 7.38 5.25
CA GLY A 46 0.54 7.01 6.66
C GLY A 46 1.17 5.65 7.00
N VAL A 47 1.06 4.66 6.11
CA VAL A 47 1.75 3.37 6.26
C VAL A 47 3.27 3.53 6.25
N ALA A 48 3.82 4.38 5.38
CA ALA A 48 5.25 4.68 5.34
C ALA A 48 5.73 5.34 6.65
N VAL A 49 4.98 6.29 7.19
CA VAL A 49 5.27 6.93 8.49
C VAL A 49 5.20 5.93 9.64
N GLY A 50 4.22 5.02 9.63
CA GLY A 50 4.13 3.92 10.59
C GLY A 50 5.34 2.99 10.52
N THR A 51 5.77 2.65 9.30
CA THR A 51 6.97 1.83 9.06
C THR A 51 8.23 2.51 9.57
N LEU A 52 8.41 3.80 9.29
CA LEU A 52 9.50 4.61 9.83
C LEU A 52 9.49 4.60 11.37
N SER A 53 8.32 4.79 11.97
CA SER A 53 8.17 4.79 13.44
C SER A 53 8.59 3.45 14.06
N THR A 54 8.29 2.34 13.40
CA THR A 54 8.73 1.00 13.81
C THR A 54 10.26 0.87 13.70
N LEU A 55 10.85 1.27 12.58
CA LEU A 55 12.30 1.21 12.36
C LEU A 55 13.09 2.06 13.35
N LEU A 56 12.57 3.24 13.71
CA LEU A 56 13.21 4.12 14.70
C LEU A 56 13.26 3.50 16.11
N ARG A 57 12.31 2.61 16.45
CA ARG A 57 12.29 1.92 17.76
C ARG A 57 13.13 0.66 17.75
N VAL A 58 13.18 -0.02 16.60
CA VAL A 58 13.77 -1.33 16.45
C VAL A 58 14.54 -1.34 15.11
N PRO A 59 15.80 -0.85 15.09
CA PRO A 59 16.57 -0.61 13.86
C PRO A 59 17.17 -1.91 13.30
N GLN A 60 16.30 -2.86 12.97
CA GLN A 60 16.63 -4.07 12.23
C GLN A 60 15.95 -3.99 10.87
N SER A 61 16.70 -4.30 9.81
CA SER A 61 16.17 -4.43 8.46
C SER A 61 15.16 -5.57 8.42
N GLY A 62 13.94 -5.29 7.95
CA GLY A 62 12.92 -6.30 7.74
C GLY A 62 12.64 -6.46 6.25
N GLU A 63 12.84 -7.66 5.72
CA GLU A 63 12.36 -8.01 4.39
C GLU A 63 10.93 -8.54 4.46
N VAL A 64 10.06 -8.06 3.57
CA VAL A 64 8.68 -8.52 3.45
C VAL A 64 8.52 -9.18 2.08
N MET A 65 8.63 -10.51 2.04
CA MET A 65 8.31 -11.28 0.84
C MET A 65 6.81 -11.23 0.59
N LEU A 66 6.40 -10.62 -0.52
CA LEU A 66 4.99 -10.54 -0.92
C LEU A 66 4.52 -11.83 -1.59
N TRP A 67 5.29 -12.29 -2.58
CA TRP A 67 5.03 -13.49 -3.36
C TRP A 67 6.28 -13.85 -4.17
N GLU A 68 6.45 -15.14 -4.52
CA GLU A 68 7.48 -15.60 -5.44
C GLU A 68 6.96 -15.55 -6.89
N TRP A 69 7.38 -14.54 -7.66
CA TRP A 69 6.84 -14.30 -9.00
C TRP A 69 7.02 -15.46 -9.98
N LEU A 70 8.18 -16.11 -9.98
CA LEU A 70 8.51 -17.18 -10.91
C LEU A 70 9.55 -18.12 -10.28
N ARG A 71 9.25 -19.41 -10.20
CA ARG A 71 10.20 -20.47 -9.82
C ARG A 71 10.64 -21.22 -11.06
N ILE A 72 11.91 -21.12 -11.45
CA ILE A 72 12.47 -21.89 -12.57
C ILE A 72 13.30 -23.04 -12.00
N GLY A 73 12.86 -24.27 -12.28
CA GLY A 73 13.57 -25.50 -11.90
C GLY A 73 13.30 -25.98 -10.46
N THR A 74 13.40 -27.29 -10.30
CA THR A 74 13.57 -28.01 -9.02
C THR A 74 14.70 -28.98 -9.27
N LEU A 75 15.81 -28.84 -8.56
CA LEU A 75 16.72 -29.97 -8.36
C LEU A 75 16.21 -30.77 -7.16
#